data_AF-A0A328AB71-F1
#
_entry.id   AF-A0A328AB71-F1
#
_cell.length_a   1.000
_cell.length_b   1.000
_cell.length_c   1.000
_cell.angle_alpha   90.00
_cell.angle_beta   90.00
_cell.angle_gamma   90.00
#
_symmetry.space_group_name_H-M   'P 1'
#
loop_
_entity.id
_entity.type
_entity.pdbx_description
1 polymer ?
#
loop_
_entity_poly.entity_id
_entity_poly.type
_entity_poly.pdbx_seq_one_letter_code
_entity_poly.pdbx_strand_id
1 'polypeptide(L)'
;MLKDPTLFPRLQAELARFGLRADDMADAYTVWWINAWQAAHGETGDPDRGAVQAVRAQAERAFLAAPGLPLDDDAAKQAFSEGLLVQAVILASVTEQVKNDPAQLQAIGRMARQSARAFGLDLDAVRLTNAGFVPSGG
;
A
#
# COMPACT_ATOMS: atom_id res chain seq x y z
N MET A 1 -8.53 18.87 2.25
CA MET A 1 -8.59 18.96 0.78
C MET A 1 -7.17 19.14 0.27
N LEU A 2 -6.62 18.12 -0.40
CA LEU A 2 -5.30 18.22 -1.03
C LEU A 2 -5.31 19.37 -2.04
N LYS A 3 -4.32 20.26 -1.95
CA LYS A 3 -4.25 21.52 -2.73
C LYS A 3 -3.51 21.38 -4.07
N ASP A 4 -3.04 20.19 -4.43
CA ASP A 4 -2.35 19.93 -5.69
C ASP A 4 -3.24 19.11 -6.63
N PRO A 5 -3.82 19.72 -7.69
CA PRO A 5 -4.66 19.02 -8.65
C PRO A 5 -3.88 18.02 -9.53
N THR A 6 -2.54 18.01 -9.46
CA THR A 6 -1.69 17.15 -10.28
C THR A 6 -1.25 15.87 -9.59
N LEU A 7 -1.52 15.70 -8.29
CA LEU A 7 -1.09 14.52 -7.53
C LEU A 7 -1.60 13.22 -8.15
N PHE A 8 -2.92 13.08 -8.33
CA PHE A 8 -3.51 11.85 -8.86
C PHE A 8 -3.12 11.57 -10.31
N PRO A 9 -3.07 12.56 -11.23
CA PRO A 9 -2.50 12.35 -12.56
C PRO A 9 -1.05 11.82 -12.55
N ARG A 10 -0.20 12.34 -11.66
CA ARG A 10 1.18 11.85 -11.52
C ARG A 10 1.22 10.43 -10.95
N LEU A 11 0.42 10.16 -9.92
CA LEU A 11 0.30 8.81 -9.37
C LEU A 11 -0.17 7.82 -10.43
N GLN A 12 -1.18 8.17 -11.23
CA GLN A 12 -1.66 7.34 -12.31
C GLN A 12 -0.54 6.99 -13.30
N ALA A 13 0.33 7.94 -13.64
CA ALA A 13 1.46 7.69 -14.53
C ALA A 13 2.49 6.72 -13.91
N GLU A 14 2.79 6.86 -12.61
CA GLU A 14 3.69 5.96 -11.90
C GLU A 14 3.11 4.55 -11.76
N LEU A 15 1.84 4.44 -11.36
CA LEU A 15 1.13 3.18 -11.20
C LEU A 15 1.00 2.42 -12.53
N ALA A 16 0.84 3.12 -13.64
CA ALA A 16 0.75 2.52 -14.97
C ALA A 16 2.03 1.73 -15.36
N ARG A 17 3.21 2.10 -14.83
CA ARG A 17 4.47 1.34 -15.04
C ARG A 17 4.36 -0.10 -14.50
N PHE A 18 3.55 -0.27 -13.47
CA PHE A 18 3.26 -1.57 -12.87
C PHE A 18 1.99 -2.21 -13.42
N GLY A 19 1.23 -1.52 -14.27
CA GLY A 19 -0.07 -1.96 -14.78
C GLY A 19 -1.22 -1.74 -13.79
N LEU A 20 -1.05 -0.81 -12.85
CA LEU A 20 -2.05 -0.45 -11.84
C LEU A 20 -2.78 0.84 -12.22
N ARG A 21 -3.98 1.00 -11.68
CA ARG A 21 -4.84 2.18 -11.86
C ARG A 21 -5.12 2.86 -10.52
N ALA A 22 -5.04 4.18 -10.49
CA ALA A 22 -5.31 4.97 -9.30
C ALA A 22 -6.81 4.98 -8.91
N ASP A 23 -7.69 4.75 -9.89
CA ASP A 23 -9.14 4.71 -9.70
C ASP A 23 -9.67 3.31 -9.39
N ASP A 24 -8.82 2.28 -9.43
CA ASP A 24 -9.17 0.93 -9.05
C ASP A 24 -8.83 0.69 -7.57
N MET A 25 -9.81 0.19 -6.82
CA MET A 25 -9.67 0.01 -5.38
C MET A 25 -8.68 -1.10 -5.00
N ALA A 26 -8.67 -2.21 -5.75
CA ALA A 26 -7.74 -3.29 -5.47
C ALA A 26 -6.31 -2.83 -5.76
N ASP A 27 -6.13 -2.03 -6.81
CA ASP A 27 -4.84 -1.42 -7.15
C ASP A 27 -4.39 -0.40 -6.10
N ALA A 28 -5.27 0.48 -5.64
CA ALA A 28 -4.96 1.43 -4.57
C ALA A 28 -4.57 0.73 -3.27
N TYR A 29 -5.29 -0.33 -2.89
CA TYR A 29 -4.96 -1.14 -1.72
C TYR A 29 -3.65 -1.91 -1.88
N THR A 30 -3.37 -2.43 -3.07
CA THR A 30 -2.09 -3.08 -3.40
C THR A 30 -0.93 -2.16 -3.12
N VAL A 31 -1.01 -0.92 -3.61
CA VAL A 31 0.02 0.10 -3.43
C VAL A 31 0.19 0.45 -1.96
N TRP A 32 -0.92 0.67 -1.25
CA TRP A 32 -0.88 0.93 0.19
C TRP A 32 -0.27 -0.22 0.99
N TRP A 33 -0.65 -1.47 0.72
CA TRP A 33 -0.17 -2.63 1.46
C TRP A 33 1.34 -2.83 1.28
N ILE A 34 1.83 -2.70 0.04
CA ILE A 34 3.27 -2.76 -0.24
C ILE A 34 4.02 -1.66 0.53
N ASN A 35 3.56 -0.41 0.47
CA ASN A 35 4.21 0.71 1.15
C ASN A 35 4.15 0.59 2.68
N ALA A 36 3.05 0.06 3.22
CA ALA A 36 2.94 -0.23 4.65
C ALA A 36 3.92 -1.32 5.08
N TRP A 37 4.07 -2.40 4.29
CA TRP A 37 5.05 -3.45 4.55
C TRP A 37 6.48 -2.92 4.47
N GLN A 38 6.80 -2.13 3.42
CA GLN A 38 8.12 -1.51 3.26
C GLN A 38 8.46 -0.60 4.44
N ALA A 39 7.54 0.30 4.82
CA ALA A 39 7.68 1.16 5.99
C ALA A 39 7.87 0.36 7.29
N ALA A 40 7.13 -0.76 7.47
CA ALA A 40 7.28 -1.64 8.63
C ALA A 40 8.67 -2.29 8.71
N HIS A 41 9.30 -2.59 7.58
CA HIS A 41 10.59 -3.27 7.50
C HIS A 41 11.76 -2.31 7.25
N GLY A 42 11.49 -1.02 7.10
CA GLY A 42 12.50 -0.02 6.76
C GLY A 42 13.08 -0.18 5.35
N GLU A 43 12.35 -0.87 4.48
CA GLU A 43 12.73 -1.08 3.10
C GLU A 43 12.36 0.16 2.27
N THR A 44 13.28 0.60 1.41
CA THR A 44 13.00 1.65 0.42
C THR A 44 13.44 1.17 -0.96
N GLY A 45 12.64 1.47 -1.99
CA GLY A 45 12.89 1.04 -3.36
C GLY A 45 11.65 0.52 -4.05
N ASP A 46 11.68 0.53 -5.38
CA ASP A 46 10.58 0.02 -6.18
C ASP A 46 10.58 -1.52 -6.12
N PRO A 47 9.46 -2.17 -5.76
CA PRO A 47 9.33 -3.62 -5.90
C PRO A 47 9.35 -4.03 -7.37
N ASP A 48 9.77 -5.26 -7.64
CA ASP A 48 9.65 -5.87 -8.96
C ASP A 48 8.20 -5.87 -9.44
N ARG A 49 7.99 -5.63 -10.74
CA ARG A 49 6.64 -5.67 -11.35
C ARG A 49 5.92 -7.00 -11.09
N GLY A 50 6.65 -8.11 -11.05
CA GLY A 50 6.11 -9.43 -10.70
C GLY A 50 5.55 -9.48 -9.28
N ALA A 51 6.30 -8.94 -8.30
CA ALA A 51 5.85 -8.81 -6.92
C ALA A 51 4.58 -7.96 -6.82
N VAL A 52 4.54 -6.81 -7.49
CA VAL A 52 3.35 -5.92 -7.48
C VAL A 52 2.11 -6.63 -8.02
N GLN A 53 2.23 -7.32 -9.15
CA GLN A 53 1.10 -8.05 -9.75
C GLN A 53 0.64 -9.24 -8.90
N ALA A 54 1.56 -9.91 -8.21
CA ALA A 54 1.20 -10.98 -7.29
C ALA A 54 0.46 -10.45 -6.04
N VAL A 55 0.90 -9.32 -5.48
CA VAL A 55 0.18 -8.65 -4.38
C VAL A 55 -1.18 -8.14 -4.84
N ARG A 56 -1.31 -7.63 -6.07
CA ARG A 56 -2.60 -7.25 -6.66
C ARG A 56 -3.61 -8.38 -6.65
N ALA A 57 -3.21 -9.56 -7.10
CA ALA A 57 -4.07 -10.75 -7.05
C ALA A 57 -4.42 -11.15 -5.61
N GLN A 58 -3.58 -10.85 -4.61
CA GLN A 58 -3.90 -11.07 -3.18
C GLN A 58 -4.89 -10.03 -2.66
N ALA A 59 -4.73 -8.76 -3.03
CA ALA A 59 -5.64 -7.67 -2.69
C ALA A 59 -7.06 -7.94 -3.21
N GLU A 60 -7.20 -8.33 -4.48
CA GLU A 60 -8.49 -8.69 -5.07
C GLU A 60 -9.20 -9.79 -4.27
N ARG A 61 -8.47 -10.84 -3.87
CA ARG A 61 -9.00 -11.93 -3.04
C ARG A 61 -9.38 -11.47 -1.63
N ALA A 62 -8.59 -10.60 -1.01
CA ALA A 62 -8.87 -10.06 0.31
C ALA A 62 -10.17 -9.26 0.33
N PHE A 63 -10.44 -8.44 -0.69
CA PHE A 63 -11.69 -7.70 -0.80
C PHE A 63 -12.91 -8.61 -1.04
N LEU A 64 -12.77 -9.65 -1.87
CA LEU A 64 -13.85 -10.63 -2.05
C LEU A 64 -14.20 -11.37 -0.75
N ALA A 65 -13.24 -11.50 0.18
CA ALA A 65 -13.40 -12.19 1.46
C ALA A 65 -13.82 -11.28 2.63
N ALA A 66 -13.86 -9.95 2.45
CA ALA A 66 -14.17 -8.98 3.50
C ALA A 66 -15.64 -8.48 3.39
N PRO A 67 -16.62 -9.14 4.05
CA PRO A 67 -17.98 -8.65 4.08
C PRO A 67 -18.06 -7.34 4.89
N GLY A 68 -18.74 -6.33 4.35
CA GLY A 68 -19.17 -5.16 5.12
C GLY A 68 -18.36 -3.87 4.96
N LEU A 69 -17.54 -3.71 3.90
CA LEU A 69 -17.11 -2.37 3.49
C LEU A 69 -18.31 -1.66 2.83
N PRO A 70 -18.85 -0.56 3.39
CA PRO A 70 -19.97 0.17 2.81
C PRO A 70 -19.45 1.02 1.65
N LEU A 71 -19.14 0.34 0.55
CA LEU A 71 -18.68 0.91 -0.71
C LEU A 71 -19.80 0.73 -1.74
N ASP A 72 -21.00 1.13 -1.32
CA ASP A 72 -22.26 0.84 -1.98
C ASP A 72 -22.43 1.64 -3.27
N ASP A 73 -21.63 2.70 -3.44
CA ASP A 73 -21.55 3.52 -4.64
C ASP A 73 -20.10 3.78 -5.09
N ASP A 74 -19.95 4.27 -6.32
CA ASP A 74 -18.65 4.50 -6.94
C ASP A 74 -17.90 5.70 -6.32
N ALA A 75 -18.61 6.67 -5.73
CA ALA A 75 -17.99 7.82 -5.08
C ALA A 75 -17.30 7.41 -3.77
N ALA A 76 -17.92 6.52 -2.99
CA ALA A 76 -17.35 5.94 -1.79
C ALA A 76 -16.11 5.11 -2.12
N LYS A 77 -16.16 4.29 -3.18
CA LYS A 77 -14.99 3.55 -3.69
C LYS A 77 -13.86 4.48 -4.08
N GLN A 78 -14.17 5.52 -4.86
CA GLN A 78 -13.16 6.50 -5.29
C GLN A 78 -12.52 7.20 -4.09
N ALA A 79 -13.30 7.72 -3.14
CA ALA A 79 -12.77 8.40 -1.96
C ALA A 79 -11.90 7.46 -1.10
N PHE A 80 -12.28 6.19 -0.99
CA PHE A 80 -11.50 5.17 -0.29
C PHE A 80 -10.17 4.87 -1.01
N SER A 81 -10.19 4.66 -2.33
CA SER A 81 -9.00 4.47 -3.16
C SER A 81 -8.05 5.66 -3.07
N GLU A 82 -8.57 6.88 -3.19
CA GLU A 82 -7.79 8.11 -3.06
C GLU A 82 -7.14 8.22 -1.67
N GLY A 83 -7.87 7.87 -0.62
CA GLY A 83 -7.35 7.84 0.75
C GLY A 83 -6.20 6.85 0.94
N LEU A 84 -6.30 5.65 0.36
CA LEU A 84 -5.24 4.64 0.38
C LEU A 84 -3.99 5.13 -0.34
N LEU A 85 -4.15 5.71 -1.54
CA LEU A 85 -3.04 6.25 -2.33
C LEU A 85 -2.32 7.40 -1.62
N VAL A 86 -3.07 8.31 -0.99
CA VAL A 86 -2.49 9.40 -0.20
C VAL A 86 -1.66 8.86 0.96
N GLN A 87 -2.18 7.87 1.68
CA GLN A 87 -1.41 7.22 2.76
C GLN A 87 -0.17 6.51 2.22
N ALA A 88 -0.26 5.83 1.08
CA ALA A 88 0.87 5.14 0.48
C ALA A 88 1.99 6.12 0.11
N VAL A 89 1.65 7.27 -0.49
CA VAL A 89 2.61 8.32 -0.83
C VAL A 89 3.27 8.90 0.43
N ILE A 90 2.51 9.12 1.50
CA ILE A 90 3.05 9.61 2.77
C ILE A 90 4.01 8.58 3.36
N LEU A 91 3.63 7.30 3.40
CA LEU A 91 4.50 6.22 3.90
C LEU A 91 5.79 6.11 3.09
N ALA A 92 5.70 6.10 1.76
CA ALA A 92 6.86 6.07 0.88
C ALA A 92 7.80 7.26 1.14
N SER A 93 7.24 8.48 1.12
CA SER A 93 8.02 9.72 1.23
C SER A 93 8.69 9.86 2.59
N VAL A 94 7.95 9.56 3.67
CA VAL A 94 8.49 9.67 5.03
C VAL A 94 9.51 8.57 5.30
N THR A 95 9.26 7.32 4.86
CA THR A 95 10.23 6.23 5.02
C THR A 95 11.54 6.55 4.29
N GLU A 96 11.45 7.04 3.06
CA GLU A 96 12.62 7.47 2.29
C GLU A 96 13.37 8.64 2.94
N GLN A 97 12.64 9.63 3.48
CA GLN A 97 13.23 10.77 4.18
C GLN A 97 14.03 10.35 5.43
N VAL A 98 13.55 9.33 6.16
CA VAL A 98 14.13 8.91 7.44
C VAL A 98 14.99 7.66 7.35
N LYS A 99 15.27 7.14 6.16
CA LYS A 99 15.98 5.87 5.97
C LYS A 99 17.37 5.79 6.62
N ASN A 100 18.01 6.95 6.86
CA ASN A 100 19.31 7.05 7.51
C ASN A 100 19.21 7.39 9.02
N ASP A 101 18.01 7.48 9.58
CA ASP A 101 17.74 7.68 11.00
C ASP A 101 17.02 6.44 11.57
N PRO A 102 17.75 5.51 12.22
CA PRO A 102 17.17 4.27 12.73
C PRO A 102 16.04 4.49 13.75
N ALA A 103 16.08 5.55 14.54
CA ALA A 103 15.07 5.82 15.56
C ALA A 103 13.74 6.26 14.91
N GLN A 104 13.83 7.12 13.90
CA GLN A 104 12.67 7.55 13.13
C GLN A 104 12.13 6.43 12.25
N LEU A 105 13.00 5.62 11.62
CA LEU A 105 12.58 4.47 10.82
C LEU A 105 11.80 3.45 11.66
N GLN A 106 12.26 3.18 12.90
CA GLN A 106 11.51 2.35 13.84
C GLN A 106 10.16 2.97 14.23
N ALA A 107 10.06 4.29 14.36
CA ALA A 107 8.80 4.96 14.69
C ALA A 107 7.77 4.83 13.56
N ILE A 108 8.20 5.07 12.32
CA ILE A 108 7.37 4.89 11.12
C ILE A 108 6.97 3.42 10.96
N GLY A 109 7.89 2.48 11.18
CA GLY A 109 7.57 1.07 11.12
C GLY A 109 6.56 0.60 12.16
N ARG A 110 6.53 1.21 13.36
CA ARG A 110 5.47 0.95 14.36
C ARG A 110 4.12 1.52 13.91
N MET A 111 4.11 2.72 13.34
CA MET A 111 2.88 3.33 12.79
C MET A 111 2.30 2.48 11.66
N ALA A 112 3.14 2.03 10.72
CA ALA A 112 2.71 1.18 9.61
C ALA A 112 2.07 -0.13 10.08
N ARG A 113 2.69 -0.81 11.06
CA ARG A 113 2.11 -2.01 11.70
C ARG A 113 0.77 -1.73 12.38
N GLN A 114 0.66 -0.61 13.09
CA GLN A 114 -0.61 -0.23 13.74
C GLN A 114 -1.72 -0.01 12.71
N SER A 115 -1.44 0.74 11.63
CA SER A 115 -2.39 0.96 10.54
C SER A 115 -2.80 -0.36 9.88
N ALA A 116 -1.84 -1.26 9.62
CA ALA A 116 -2.12 -2.55 8.99
C ALA A 116 -3.02 -3.46 9.85
N ARG A 117 -2.83 -3.46 11.19
CA ARG A 117 -3.70 -4.20 12.10
C ARG A 117 -5.15 -3.71 12.08
N ALA A 118 -5.39 -2.43 11.81
CA ALA A 118 -6.76 -1.91 11.64
C ALA A 118 -7.46 -2.50 10.40
N PHE A 119 -6.69 -3.01 9.43
CA PHE A 119 -7.17 -3.75 8.27
C PHE A 119 -7.06 -5.28 8.45
N GLY A 120 -6.79 -5.77 9.67
CA GLY A 120 -6.65 -7.19 9.96
C GLY A 120 -5.37 -7.84 9.42
N LEU A 121 -4.37 -7.04 9.04
CA LEU A 121 -3.10 -7.51 8.51
C LEU A 121 -2.03 -7.60 9.59
N ASP A 122 -1.24 -8.67 9.57
CA ASP A 122 0.02 -8.77 10.30
C ASP A 122 1.18 -8.67 9.31
N LEU A 123 1.87 -7.53 9.31
CA LEU A 123 2.98 -7.27 8.39
C LEU A 123 4.22 -8.08 8.74
N ASP A 124 4.41 -8.47 10.01
CA ASP A 124 5.59 -9.25 10.44
C ASP A 124 5.42 -10.73 10.07
N ALA A 125 4.18 -11.19 9.86
CA ALA A 125 3.87 -12.55 9.45
C ALA A 125 4.15 -12.83 7.97
N VAL A 126 4.47 -11.82 7.17
CA VAL A 126 4.71 -11.95 5.73
C VAL A 126 5.99 -11.26 5.26
N ARG A 127 6.55 -11.78 4.16
CA ARG A 127 7.64 -11.15 3.42
C ARG A 127 7.24 -10.93 1.96
N LEU A 128 7.70 -9.83 1.37
CA LEU A 128 7.45 -9.53 -0.03
C LEU A 128 8.39 -10.32 -0.94
N THR A 129 7.84 -10.94 -1.98
CA THR A 129 8.57 -11.71 -3.00
C THR A 129 7.94 -11.51 -4.37
N ASN A 130 8.57 -12.09 -5.41
CA ASN A 130 7.96 -12.15 -6.74
C ASN A 130 6.68 -13.02 -6.81
N ALA A 131 6.38 -13.79 -5.77
CA ALA A 131 5.09 -14.48 -5.59
C ALA A 131 4.09 -13.68 -4.73
N GLY A 132 4.39 -12.42 -4.41
CA GLY A 132 3.61 -11.56 -3.53
C GLY A 132 4.01 -11.73 -2.06
N PHE A 133 3.09 -11.44 -1.15
CA PHE A 133 3.28 -11.68 0.28
C PHE A 133 3.19 -13.17 0.59
N VAL A 134 4.27 -13.72 1.14
CA VAL A 134 4.34 -15.12 1.59
C VAL A 134 4.66 -15.17 3.08
N PRO A 135 4.30 -16.23 3.83
CA PRO A 135 4.61 -16.34 5.25
C PRO A 135 6.10 -16.14 5.56
N SER A 136 6.40 -15.43 6.66
CA SER A 136 7.77 -15.14 7.13
C SER A 136 8.49 -16.30 7.81
N GLY A 137 7.85 -17.46 7.95
CA GLY A 137 8.44 -18.68 8.50
C GLY A 137 8.12 -19.88 7.62
N GLY A 138 9.11 -20.32 6.86
CA GLY A 138 9.11 -21.56 6.08
C GLY A 138 10.44 -22.27 6.23
#